data_AF-A0A392MT80-F1
#
_entry.id   AF-A0A392MT80-F1
#
_cell.length_a   1.000
_cell.length_b   1.000
_cell.length_c   1.000
_cell.angle_alpha   90.00
_cell.angle_beta   90.00
_cell.angle_gamma   90.00
#
_symmetry.space_group_name_H-M   'P 1'
#
loop_
_entity.id
_entity.type
_entity.pdbx_description
1 polymer ?
#
loop_
_entity_poly.entity_id
_entity_poly.type
_entity_poly.pdbx_seq_one_letter_code
_entity_poly.pdbx_strand_id
1 'polypeptide(L)'
;VYQILQYVELYQRENRLKPMPIILCGDWNGSKRGHVYKFLRSQGFVSSYDIANQYTDSYADAHKWVSHRNHRGNICGVDFIWLCNPNQARKPMKTSWAEAVFSILKFQLRKVSLSEDDAFTFLKGDNCADSVTYFSFSEALRKVKLIGVPYGLCFQQLQDLWNQVDVDGNGVIDFEVFK
;
A
#
# COMPACT_ATOMS: atom_id res chain seq x y z
N VAL A 1 8.33 -3.46 -0.44
CA VAL A 1 8.39 -2.57 0.75
C VAL A 1 7.79 -3.21 1.99
N TYR A 2 6.49 -3.56 2.01
CA TYR A 2 5.82 -4.11 3.20
C TYR A 2 6.55 -5.32 3.82
N GLN A 3 6.89 -6.33 3.02
CA GLN A 3 7.63 -7.51 3.49
C GLN A 3 9.00 -7.13 4.08
N ILE A 4 9.69 -6.14 3.51
CA ILE A 4 10.98 -5.67 4.05
C ILE A 4 10.77 -5.10 5.45
N LEU A 5 9.75 -4.26 5.65
CA LEU A 5 9.42 -3.74 6.97
C LEU A 5 9.01 -4.85 7.95
N GLN A 6 8.27 -5.87 7.50
CA GLN A 6 7.97 -7.06 8.31
C GLN A 6 9.23 -7.77 8.77
N TYR A 7 10.20 -8.00 7.87
CA TYR A 7 11.46 -8.61 8.24
C TYR A 7 12.27 -7.74 9.21
N VAL A 8 12.26 -6.42 9.04
CA VAL A 8 12.93 -5.50 9.98
C VAL A 8 12.28 -5.57 11.37
N GLU A 9 10.95 -5.51 11.47
CA GLU A 9 10.25 -5.63 12.76
C GLU A 9 10.46 -7.00 13.42
N LEU A 10 10.41 -8.07 12.62
CA LEU A 10 10.67 -9.43 13.10
C LEU A 10 12.09 -9.55 13.66
N TYR A 11 13.08 -9.08 12.91
CA TYR A 11 14.47 -9.08 13.32
C TYR A 11 14.69 -8.27 14.60
N GLN A 12 14.08 -7.08 14.71
CA GLN A 12 14.14 -6.27 15.93
C GLN A 12 13.57 -7.00 17.14
N ARG A 13 12.44 -7.70 16.97
CA ARG A 13 11.78 -8.46 18.05
C ARG A 13 12.61 -9.67 18.48
N GLU A 14 13.05 -10.48 17.52
CA GLU A 14 13.84 -11.69 17.77
C GLU A 14 15.14 -11.38 18.52
N ASN A 15 15.77 -10.25 18.18
CA ASN A 15 17.02 -9.81 18.79
C ASN A 15 16.83 -8.86 19.98
N ARG A 16 15.58 -8.61 20.42
CA ARG A 16 15.23 -7.71 21.54
C ARG A 16 15.88 -6.33 21.43
N LEU A 17 15.93 -5.78 20.22
CA LEU A 17 16.53 -4.49 19.96
C LEU A 17 15.69 -3.38 20.57
N LYS A 18 16.35 -2.37 21.14
CA LYS A 18 15.67 -1.13 21.54
C LYS A 18 15.17 -0.40 20.28
N PRO A 19 14.13 0.46 20.38
CA PRO A 19 13.71 1.31 19.28
C PRO A 19 14.93 2.06 18.71
N MET A 20 15.23 1.80 17.43
CA MET A 20 16.41 2.35 16.75
C MET A 20 16.03 2.95 15.40
N PRO A 21 16.79 3.95 14.92
CA PRO A 21 16.58 4.51 13.58
C PRO A 21 16.71 3.44 12.49
N ILE A 22 15.83 3.50 11.49
CA ILE A 22 15.86 2.63 10.31
C ILE A 22 16.17 3.51 9.10
N ILE A 23 17.15 3.09 8.30
CA ILE A 23 17.47 3.70 7.02
C ILE A 23 17.15 2.68 5.92
N LEU A 24 16.31 3.05 4.97
CA LEU A 24 16.09 2.26 3.76
C LEU A 24 16.77 2.96 2.59
N CYS A 25 17.68 2.23 1.95
CA CYS A 25 18.33 2.62 0.72
C CYS A 25 17.86 1.69 -0.41
N GLY A 26 17.62 2.23 -1.59
CA GLY A 26 17.18 1.46 -2.75
C GLY A 26 16.41 2.32 -3.74
N ASP A 27 15.99 1.70 -4.83
CA ASP A 27 15.20 2.32 -5.90
C ASP A 27 13.73 2.46 -5.47
N TRP A 28 13.48 3.31 -4.47
CA TRP A 28 12.14 3.65 -3.96
C TRP A 28 11.58 4.88 -4.68
N ASN A 29 11.98 5.06 -5.93
CA ASN A 29 11.79 6.27 -6.72
C ASN A 29 10.32 6.44 -7.09
N GLY A 30 9.81 7.65 -6.99
CA GLY A 30 8.45 7.93 -7.40
C GLY A 30 7.87 9.22 -6.85
N SER A 31 6.76 9.64 -7.44
CA SER A 31 6.04 10.82 -6.96
C SER A 31 5.47 10.63 -5.56
N LYS A 32 5.21 11.74 -4.87
CA LYS A 32 4.49 11.73 -3.58
C LYS A 32 3.08 11.15 -3.65
N ARG A 33 2.52 11.07 -4.86
CA ARG A 33 1.22 10.44 -5.14
C ARG A 33 1.30 8.92 -5.21
N GLY A 34 2.51 8.37 -5.39
CA GLY A 34 2.75 6.94 -5.51
C GLY A 34 2.42 6.19 -4.21
N HIS A 35 1.92 4.96 -4.36
CA HIS A 35 1.51 4.13 -3.24
C HIS A 35 2.68 3.77 -2.31
N VAL A 36 3.88 3.55 -2.86
CA VAL A 36 5.09 3.27 -2.07
C VAL A 36 5.47 4.45 -1.17
N TYR A 37 5.51 5.66 -1.74
CA TYR A 37 5.79 6.88 -0.97
C TYR A 37 4.78 7.05 0.17
N LYS A 38 3.47 6.97 -0.14
CA LYS A 38 2.41 7.10 0.87
C LYS A 38 2.51 6.04 1.97
N PHE A 39 2.80 4.79 1.63
CA PHE A 39 2.98 3.70 2.59
C PHE A 39 4.18 3.95 3.51
N LEU A 40 5.33 4.37 2.97
CA LEU A 40 6.50 4.68 3.80
C LEU A 40 6.22 5.86 4.76
N ARG A 41 5.58 6.92 4.26
CA ARG A 41 5.16 8.07 5.09
C ARG A 41 4.22 7.66 6.22
N SER A 42 3.25 6.78 5.96
CA SER A 42 2.33 6.31 7.01
C SER A 42 3.00 5.44 8.08
N GLN A 43 4.19 4.89 7.76
CA GLN A 43 5.06 4.16 8.68
C GLN A 43 6.08 5.07 9.39
N GLY A 44 5.93 6.39 9.26
CA GLY A 44 6.79 7.39 9.92
C GLY A 44 8.13 7.60 9.22
N PHE A 45 8.32 7.09 7.99
CA PHE A 45 9.51 7.38 7.23
C PHE A 45 9.45 8.79 6.63
N VAL A 46 10.62 9.42 6.55
CA VAL A 46 10.84 10.70 5.88
C VAL A 46 11.90 10.50 4.79
N SER A 47 11.68 11.12 3.63
CA SER A 47 12.66 11.10 2.54
C SER A 47 13.76 12.13 2.83
N SER A 48 15.02 11.72 2.65
CA SER A 48 16.18 12.62 2.75
C SER A 48 16.07 13.79 1.76
N TYR A 49 15.52 13.54 0.57
CA TYR A 49 15.32 14.55 -0.46
C TYR A 49 14.30 15.60 -0.02
N ASP A 50 13.19 15.17 0.58
CA ASP A 50 12.16 16.10 1.07
C ASP A 50 12.68 16.93 2.24
N ILE A 51 13.45 16.33 3.15
CA ILE A 51 14.10 17.06 4.25
C ILE A 51 15.08 18.10 3.70
N ALA A 52 15.97 17.70 2.79
CA ALA A 52 17.00 18.58 2.24
C ALA A 52 16.43 19.79 1.48
N ASN A 53 15.30 19.60 0.80
CA ASN A 53 14.64 20.63 0.00
C ASN A 53 13.45 21.30 0.72
N GLN A 54 13.18 20.93 1.97
CA GLN A 54 12.04 21.41 2.76
C GLN A 54 10.69 21.21 2.06
N TYR A 55 10.58 20.14 1.27
CA TYR A 55 9.35 19.87 0.56
C TYR A 55 8.28 19.27 1.47
N THR A 56 7.04 19.62 1.15
CA THR A 56 5.85 19.18 1.88
C THR A 56 5.12 18.10 1.09
N ASP A 57 4.07 17.54 1.70
CA ASP A 57 3.13 16.64 1.01
C ASP A 57 2.05 17.43 0.22
N SER A 58 2.34 18.69 -0.15
CA SER A 58 1.45 19.56 -0.92
C SER A 58 1.30 19.14 -2.38
N TYR A 59 0.25 19.64 -3.04
CA TYR A 59 0.03 19.39 -4.47
C TYR A 59 1.17 19.96 -5.34
N ALA A 60 1.73 21.12 -4.96
CA ALA A 60 2.83 21.77 -5.67
C ALA A 60 4.10 20.90 -5.68
N ASP A 61 4.36 20.21 -4.56
CA ASP A 61 5.54 19.37 -4.40
C ASP A 61 5.33 17.93 -4.89
N ALA A 62 4.11 17.56 -5.27
CA ALA A 62 3.77 16.19 -5.65
C ALA A 62 4.56 15.65 -6.85
N HIS A 63 5.04 16.56 -7.71
CA HIS A 63 5.82 16.25 -8.90
C HIS A 63 7.34 16.42 -8.71
N LYS A 64 7.80 16.79 -7.51
CA LYS A 64 9.21 17.00 -7.18
C LYS A 64 9.86 15.67 -6.78
N TRP A 65 10.12 14.83 -7.78
CA TRP A 65 10.76 13.51 -7.59
C TRP A 65 11.71 13.14 -8.75
N VAL A 66 11.97 14.08 -9.66
CA VAL A 66 12.84 13.89 -10.82
C VAL A 66 14.24 14.43 -10.49
N SER A 67 15.25 13.60 -10.65
CA SER A 67 16.65 14.00 -10.44
C SER A 67 17.26 14.61 -11.69
N HIS A 68 17.19 13.89 -12.82
CA HIS A 68 17.80 14.29 -14.10
C HIS A 68 17.17 13.51 -15.27
N ARG A 69 17.70 13.70 -16.48
CA ARG A 69 17.44 12.83 -17.64
C ARG A 69 18.67 11.98 -17.94
N ASN A 70 18.50 10.69 -18.23
CA ASN A 70 19.61 9.82 -18.64
C ASN A 70 20.13 10.17 -20.05
N HIS A 71 21.17 9.45 -20.50
CA HIS A 71 21.76 9.62 -21.84
C HIS A 71 20.78 9.39 -23.02
N ARG A 72 19.62 8.78 -22.77
CA ARG A 72 18.53 8.59 -23.75
C ARG A 72 17.44 9.65 -23.64
N GLY A 73 17.63 10.66 -22.79
CA GLY A 73 16.65 11.71 -22.52
C GLY A 73 15.47 11.26 -21.66
N ASN A 74 15.49 10.05 -21.08
CA ASN A 74 14.41 9.57 -20.22
C ASN A 74 14.54 10.18 -18.82
N ILE A 75 13.40 10.50 -18.21
CA ILE A 75 13.34 11.01 -16.84
C ILE A 75 13.81 9.93 -15.86
N CYS A 76 14.75 10.29 -14.99
CA CYS A 76 15.22 9.47 -13.89
C CYS A 76 14.68 10.00 -12.56
N GLY A 77 14.15 9.10 -11.73
CA GLY A 77 13.70 9.44 -10.39
C GLY A 77 14.86 9.78 -9.45
N VAL A 78 14.55 10.40 -8.33
CA VAL A 78 15.48 10.56 -7.20
C VAL A 78 15.50 9.27 -6.40
N ASP A 79 16.70 8.69 -6.24
CA ASP A 79 17.00 7.62 -5.26
C ASP A 79 16.81 8.12 -3.83
N PHE A 80 15.59 7.98 -3.32
CA PHE A 80 15.28 8.41 -1.97
C PHE A 80 15.95 7.52 -0.93
N ILE A 81 16.73 8.13 -0.04
CA ILE A 81 17.09 7.52 1.23
C ILE A 81 15.94 7.82 2.19
N TRP A 82 15.34 6.78 2.76
CA TRP A 82 14.24 6.92 3.71
C TRP A 82 14.73 6.70 5.13
N LEU A 83 14.42 7.63 6.03
CA LEU A 83 14.77 7.57 7.44
C LEU A 83 13.50 7.41 8.28
N CYS A 84 13.46 6.47 9.20
CA CYS A 84 12.44 6.40 10.24
C CYS A 84 13.09 6.51 11.61
N ASN A 85 12.75 7.56 12.36
CA ASN A 85 13.22 7.77 13.71
C ASN A 85 12.22 7.14 14.71
N PRO A 86 12.65 6.35 15.70
CA PRO A 86 11.77 5.70 16.69
C PRO A 86 10.91 6.61 17.56
N ASN A 87 11.12 7.93 17.54
CA ASN A 87 10.49 8.86 18.49
C ASN A 87 9.05 9.29 18.13
N GLN A 88 8.48 8.79 17.03
CA GLN A 88 7.14 9.17 16.57
C GLN A 88 6.17 8.00 16.67
N ALA A 89 4.93 8.27 17.10
CA ALA A 89 3.85 7.29 17.08
C ALA A 89 3.62 6.82 15.63
N ARG A 90 3.50 5.50 15.45
CA ARG A 90 3.34 4.87 14.13
C ARG A 90 1.99 4.17 14.04
N LYS A 91 1.37 4.26 12.87
CA LYS A 91 0.20 3.44 12.56
C LYS A 91 0.63 1.97 12.43
N PRO A 92 -0.14 1.00 12.94
CA PRO A 92 0.16 -0.42 12.76
C PRO A 92 0.42 -0.75 11.29
N MET A 93 1.50 -1.50 11.04
CA MET A 93 1.96 -1.80 9.68
C MET A 93 0.93 -2.57 8.86
N LYS A 94 0.21 -3.52 9.48
CA LYS A 94 -0.87 -4.28 8.83
C LYS A 94 -1.99 -3.37 8.30
N THR A 95 -2.39 -2.38 9.10
CA THR A 95 -3.42 -1.40 8.70
C THR A 95 -2.94 -0.51 7.56
N SER A 96 -1.74 0.06 7.68
CA SER A 96 -1.16 0.90 6.61
C SER A 96 -0.99 0.15 5.29
N TRP A 97 -0.64 -1.12 5.38
CA TRP A 97 -0.49 -1.98 4.21
C TRP A 97 -1.83 -2.29 3.55
N ALA A 98 -2.87 -2.62 4.33
CA ALA A 98 -4.20 -2.85 3.77
C ALA A 98 -4.73 -1.61 3.05
N GLU A 99 -4.59 -0.43 3.65
CA GLU A 99 -4.96 0.84 3.00
C GLU A 99 -4.21 1.07 1.68
N ALA A 100 -2.93 0.71 1.61
CA ALA A 100 -2.17 0.79 0.37
C ALA A 100 -2.73 -0.16 -0.69
N VAL A 101 -3.06 -1.41 -0.31
CA VAL A 101 -3.67 -2.40 -1.23
C VAL A 101 -5.05 -1.93 -1.69
N PHE A 102 -5.92 -1.47 -0.79
CA PHE A 102 -7.23 -0.94 -1.15
C PHE A 102 -7.14 0.31 -2.02
N SER A 103 -6.14 1.17 -1.78
CA SER A 103 -5.89 2.32 -2.65
C SER A 103 -5.51 1.89 -4.08
N ILE A 104 -4.75 0.81 -4.23
CA ILE A 104 -4.42 0.24 -5.55
C ILE A 104 -5.67 -0.35 -6.19
N LEU A 105 -6.46 -1.12 -5.44
CA LEU A 105 -7.74 -1.68 -5.92
C LEU A 105 -8.67 -0.56 -6.42
N LYS A 106 -8.90 0.47 -5.60
CA LYS A 106 -9.73 1.63 -5.96
C LYS A 106 -9.20 2.35 -7.21
N PHE A 107 -7.88 2.45 -7.35
CA PHE A 107 -7.27 3.01 -8.57
C PHE A 107 -7.54 2.15 -9.81
N GLN A 108 -7.44 0.82 -9.71
CA GLN A 108 -7.74 -0.09 -10.83
C GLN A 108 -9.23 -0.04 -11.20
N LEU A 109 -10.13 -0.01 -10.23
CA LEU A 109 -11.57 0.09 -10.47
C LEU A 109 -11.96 1.43 -11.11
N ARG A 110 -11.32 2.54 -10.70
CA ARG A 110 -11.53 3.85 -11.33
C ARG A 110 -11.07 3.91 -12.78
N LYS A 111 -10.03 3.16 -13.16
CA LYS A 111 -9.59 3.11 -14.58
C LYS A 111 -10.67 2.54 -15.51
N VAL A 112 -11.53 1.69 -14.98
CA VAL A 112 -12.67 1.11 -15.71
C VAL A 112 -13.98 1.87 -15.44
N SER A 113 -13.90 3.06 -14.82
CA SER A 113 -15.02 3.98 -14.56
C SER A 113 -16.21 3.39 -13.80
N LEU A 114 -15.96 2.41 -12.91
CA LEU A 114 -17.00 1.82 -12.09
C LEU A 114 -17.44 2.81 -10.99
N SER A 115 -18.75 2.96 -10.80
CA SER A 115 -19.34 3.60 -9.62
C SER A 115 -19.08 2.76 -8.36
N GLU A 116 -19.45 3.26 -7.17
CA GLU A 116 -19.32 2.48 -5.93
C GLU A 116 -20.21 1.23 -5.95
N ASP A 117 -21.43 1.34 -6.47
CA ASP A 117 -22.34 0.21 -6.70
C ASP A 117 -21.76 -0.80 -7.71
N ASP A 118 -21.15 -0.31 -8.79
CA ASP A 118 -20.52 -1.18 -9.78
C ASP A 118 -19.24 -1.85 -9.22
N ALA A 119 -18.52 -1.17 -8.33
CA ALA A 119 -17.35 -1.70 -7.64
C ALA A 119 -17.74 -2.80 -6.65
N PHE A 120 -18.82 -2.62 -5.90
CA PHE A 120 -19.36 -3.68 -5.03
C PHE A 120 -19.83 -4.87 -5.85
N THR A 121 -20.60 -4.63 -6.91
CA THR A 121 -21.03 -5.66 -7.87
C THR A 121 -19.84 -6.43 -8.44
N PHE A 122 -18.77 -5.72 -8.81
CA PHE A 122 -17.54 -6.34 -9.29
C PHE A 122 -16.88 -7.26 -8.26
N LEU A 123 -16.84 -6.85 -6.99
CA LEU A 123 -16.29 -7.66 -5.90
C LEU A 123 -17.16 -8.87 -5.56
N LYS A 124 -18.48 -8.70 -5.62
CA LYS A 124 -19.49 -9.76 -5.39
C LYS A 124 -19.46 -10.82 -6.51
N GLY A 125 -19.18 -10.42 -7.74
CA GLY A 125 -19.14 -11.32 -8.89
C GLY A 125 -20.52 -11.93 -9.16
N ASP A 126 -20.56 -13.20 -9.57
CA ASP A 126 -21.81 -13.92 -9.89
C ASP A 126 -22.54 -14.45 -8.65
N ASN A 127 -22.13 -14.02 -7.45
CA ASN A 127 -22.80 -14.44 -6.23
C ASN A 127 -24.24 -13.89 -6.21
N CYS A 128 -25.23 -14.75 -5.94
CA CYS A 128 -26.63 -14.33 -5.87
C CYS A 128 -26.94 -13.53 -4.59
N ALA A 129 -26.20 -13.76 -3.50
CA ALA A 129 -26.41 -13.06 -2.23
C ALA A 129 -25.89 -11.62 -2.31
N ASP A 130 -26.57 -10.65 -1.70
CA ASP A 130 -26.18 -9.22 -1.63
C ASP A 130 -24.98 -8.96 -0.70
N SER A 131 -23.98 -9.83 -0.77
CA SER A 131 -22.76 -9.74 0.02
C SER A 131 -21.56 -10.30 -0.74
N VAL A 132 -20.39 -9.75 -0.47
CA VAL A 132 -19.12 -10.22 -0.99
C VAL A 132 -18.60 -11.31 -0.06
N THR A 133 -18.37 -12.51 -0.58
CA THR A 133 -17.71 -13.61 0.14
C THR A 133 -16.19 -13.56 -0.05
N TYR A 134 -15.45 -14.24 0.83
CA TYR A 134 -13.99 -14.42 0.67
C TYR A 134 -13.61 -14.91 -0.72
N PHE A 135 -14.37 -15.88 -1.26
CA PHE A 135 -14.13 -16.42 -2.59
C PHE A 135 -14.30 -15.34 -3.66
N SER A 136 -15.44 -14.64 -3.69
CA SER A 136 -15.69 -13.58 -4.67
C SER A 136 -14.68 -12.43 -4.58
N PHE A 137 -14.29 -12.03 -3.36
CA PHE A 137 -13.25 -11.04 -3.13
C PHE A 137 -11.89 -11.49 -3.68
N SER A 138 -11.51 -12.76 -3.45
CA SER A 138 -10.27 -13.33 -3.97
C SER A 138 -10.25 -13.39 -5.50
N GLU A 139 -11.38 -13.75 -6.13
CA GLU A 139 -11.52 -13.76 -7.59
C GLU A 139 -11.40 -12.34 -8.16
N ALA A 140 -12.04 -11.36 -7.52
CA ALA A 140 -11.98 -9.97 -7.95
C ALA A 140 -10.55 -9.40 -7.86
N LEU A 141 -9.85 -9.67 -6.75
CA LEU A 141 -8.43 -9.31 -6.59
C LEU A 141 -7.52 -10.00 -7.62
N ARG A 142 -7.83 -11.24 -8.00
CA ARG A 142 -7.13 -11.93 -9.10
C ARG A 142 -7.40 -11.26 -10.45
N LYS A 143 -8.65 -10.87 -10.73
CA LYS A 143 -9.04 -10.14 -11.96
C LYS A 143 -8.30 -8.81 -12.11
N VAL A 144 -8.05 -8.08 -11.01
CA VAL A 144 -7.23 -6.85 -11.02
C VAL A 144 -5.73 -7.09 -10.87
N LYS A 145 -5.27 -8.34 -10.98
CA LYS A 145 -3.87 -8.76 -10.92
C LYS A 145 -3.15 -8.37 -9.61
N LEU A 146 -3.88 -8.33 -8.50
CA LEU A 146 -3.30 -8.17 -7.16
C LEU A 146 -2.93 -9.52 -6.53
N ILE A 147 -3.56 -10.60 -6.96
CA ILE A 147 -3.21 -11.98 -6.60
C ILE A 147 -2.77 -12.70 -7.87
N GLY A 148 -1.69 -13.49 -7.80
CA GLY A 148 -1.21 -14.27 -8.93
C GLY A 148 0.31 -14.41 -8.98
N VAL A 149 0.78 -15.31 -9.83
CA VAL A 149 2.20 -15.65 -10.04
C VAL A 149 2.74 -14.83 -11.23
N PRO A 150 4.00 -14.36 -11.21
CA PRO A 150 5.01 -14.56 -10.16
C PRO A 150 4.98 -13.53 -9.03
N TYR A 151 4.22 -12.44 -9.18
CA TYR A 151 4.18 -11.34 -8.21
C TYR A 151 2.73 -10.98 -7.89
N GLY A 152 2.33 -11.22 -6.64
CA GLY A 152 0.99 -10.98 -6.13
C GLY A 152 0.91 -11.32 -4.65
N LEU A 153 -0.22 -11.01 -4.02
CA LEU A 153 -0.45 -11.32 -2.61
C LEU A 153 -0.40 -12.84 -2.38
N CYS A 154 0.36 -13.27 -1.37
CA CYS A 154 0.34 -14.66 -0.95
C CYS A 154 -0.94 -14.98 -0.17
N PHE A 155 -1.21 -16.27 0.05
CA PHE A 155 -2.41 -16.72 0.79
C PHE A 155 -2.55 -16.03 2.16
N GLN A 156 -1.46 -15.96 2.93
CA GLN A 156 -1.49 -15.32 4.24
C GLN A 156 -1.80 -13.82 4.16
N GLN A 157 -1.28 -13.13 3.15
CA GLN A 157 -1.57 -11.72 2.93
C GLN A 157 -3.04 -11.52 2.52
N LEU A 158 -3.55 -12.35 1.62
CA LEU A 158 -4.96 -12.30 1.23
C LEU A 158 -5.88 -12.50 2.45
N GLN A 159 -5.56 -13.45 3.31
CA GLN A 159 -6.29 -13.68 4.54
C GLN A 159 -6.19 -12.50 5.53
N ASP A 160 -4.99 -11.91 5.66
CA ASP A 160 -4.78 -10.71 6.49
C ASP A 160 -5.54 -9.47 5.97
N LEU A 161 -5.80 -9.37 4.66
CA LEU A 161 -6.68 -8.34 4.10
C LEU A 161 -8.14 -8.62 4.39
N TRP A 162 -8.56 -9.87 4.19
CA TRP A 162 -9.93 -10.30 4.45
C TRP A 162 -10.34 -10.00 5.89
N ASN A 163 -9.52 -10.38 6.86
CA ASN A 163 -9.77 -10.14 8.28
C ASN A 163 -9.85 -8.65 8.65
N GLN A 164 -9.40 -7.74 7.77
CA GLN A 164 -9.54 -6.29 7.99
C GLN A 164 -10.84 -5.72 7.44
N VAL A 165 -11.51 -6.42 6.52
CA VAL A 165 -12.78 -5.99 5.93
C VAL A 165 -13.97 -6.76 6.49
N ASP A 166 -13.77 -8.01 6.90
CA ASP A 166 -14.72 -8.83 7.66
C ASP A 166 -14.60 -8.50 9.16
N VAL A 167 -15.03 -7.30 9.53
CA VAL A 167 -14.80 -6.71 10.87
C VAL A 167 -15.60 -7.45 11.95
N ASP A 168 -16.79 -7.94 11.62
CA ASP A 168 -17.66 -8.69 12.54
C ASP A 168 -17.42 -10.21 12.50
N GLY A 169 -16.60 -10.69 11.55
CA GLY A 169 -16.22 -12.09 11.42
C GLY A 169 -17.37 -12.99 10.96
N ASN A 170 -18.37 -12.41 10.29
CA ASN A 170 -19.52 -13.16 9.80
C ASN A 170 -19.22 -13.90 8.47
N GLY A 171 -18.04 -13.65 7.89
CA GLY A 171 -17.57 -14.33 6.68
C GLY A 171 -18.05 -13.69 5.37
N VAL A 172 -18.67 -12.51 5.43
CA VAL A 172 -19.13 -11.74 4.28
C VAL A 172 -18.90 -10.23 4.47
N ILE A 173 -18.90 -9.48 3.37
CA ILE A 173 -18.90 -8.00 3.40
C ILE A 173 -20.20 -7.53 2.77
N ASP A 174 -21.05 -6.91 3.58
CA ASP A 174 -22.30 -6.32 3.12
C ASP A 174 -22.05 -4.94 2.49
N PHE A 175 -22.99 -4.48 1.67
CA PHE A 175 -22.84 -3.19 0.98
C PHE A 175 -22.68 -2.01 1.96
N GLU A 176 -23.39 -2.04 3.09
CA GLU A 176 -23.29 -1.02 4.13
C GLU A 176 -21.91 -0.98 4.79
N VAL A 177 -21.21 -2.11 4.86
CA VAL A 177 -19.84 -2.19 5.38
C VAL A 177 -18.82 -1.76 4.31
N PHE A 178 -19.17 -1.93 3.04
CA PHE A 178 -18.31 -1.58 1.92
C PHE A 178 -18.21 -0.07 1.64
N LYS A 179 -19.28 0.68 1.92
CA LYS A 179 -19.38 2.13 1.68
C LYS A 179 -18.49 2.94 2.63
#